data_AF-A0A925XF74-F1
#
_entry.id   AF-A0A925XF74-F1
#
_cell.length_a   1.000
_cell.length_b   1.000
_cell.length_c   1.000
_cell.angle_alpha   90.00
_cell.angle_beta   90.00
_cell.angle_gamma   90.00
#
_symmetry.space_group_name_H-M   'P 1'
#
loop_
_entity.id
_entity.type
_entity.pdbx_description
1 polymer ?
#
loop_
_entity_poly.entity_id
_entity_poly.type
_entity_poly.pdbx_seq_one_letter_code
_entity_poly.pdbx_strand_id
1 'polypeptide(L)'
;MLTLRQQPWLVLSLFCGLAPLWVWAEERSPVSHEIQRRIREDATDVPANGLRFGFDAESKILAALRSKLVVSWDKKPLREVLASLQQVTSVPFEIDEEAWAEDGMNPNEEVSLELGDSTALFALQQLCSQLHLGWTVEYGTVQLMPESRADEHFNTRVYNISKLTKWLVQNGLDKLTEEELDDGASGSGGGGGGFFSQFGGGGETKPPPQTPATIRRRANRELLAERMIANFVVSNSSGRWEVQDGEGGTINYWSQRLIVRQSLRVHLEVAGCLRSLERLMLGEGNPATMTFPGLADPVEEQTALEAALRKRITLRADGIPLRTVIFDLAKQHGLRIRFARYQTIDEWMDAASPVTSNLTDVSLRLALQLLLEPASLEAFAHEGMLMIGGTTYGDELLLRTTAYRMDKIPHAANRPKLETLILEQTSGKWEHQDGEGGSLSWLGPKILLVHHVPRIQNEIADLLRKLQADVVEGKLVFESLGGPHVRDFELKLYKFDSADELKEFQEALPFVLRDLRQVTKTQKIGVQLAIEATPIGHEEVDKFLKQYRGDAKSLKEASPSAGAAARPIETKAGSMP
;
A
#
# COMPACT_ATOMS: atom_id res chain seq x y z
N MET A 1 -69.12 -16.47 41.43
CA MET A 1 -69.67 -16.89 40.12
C MET A 1 -68.55 -16.80 39.10
N LEU A 2 -68.20 -17.94 38.47
CA LEU A 2 -67.40 -18.14 37.25
C LEU A 2 -65.97 -17.54 37.18
N THR A 3 -64.87 -18.22 36.85
CA THR A 3 -64.41 -19.62 36.83
C THR A 3 -62.91 -19.51 36.50
N LEU A 4 -62.00 -19.86 37.42
CA LEU A 4 -60.57 -20.08 37.13
C LEU A 4 -60.37 -21.57 36.83
N ARG A 5 -59.74 -21.91 35.69
CA ARG A 5 -59.39 -23.30 35.34
C ARG A 5 -57.89 -23.53 35.54
N GLN A 6 -57.64 -24.59 36.29
CA GLN A 6 -56.38 -25.05 36.87
C GLN A 6 -55.49 -25.81 35.86
N GLN A 7 -54.17 -25.73 36.09
CA GLN A 7 -53.17 -26.68 35.65
C GLN A 7 -53.26 -28.00 36.42
N PRO A 8 -52.77 -29.12 35.86
CA PRO A 8 -52.65 -30.30 36.70
C PRO A 8 -51.35 -31.10 36.55
N TRP A 9 -51.01 -31.72 37.68
CA TRP A 9 -50.18 -32.92 37.92
C TRP A 9 -48.70 -32.76 38.28
N LEU A 10 -48.47 -32.82 39.60
CA LEU A 10 -47.24 -33.15 40.28
C LEU A 10 -47.60 -34.23 41.32
N VAL A 11 -47.63 -35.52 40.94
CA VAL A 11 -47.55 -36.67 41.87
C VAL A 11 -47.04 -37.90 41.09
N LEU A 12 -45.79 -38.31 41.32
CA LEU A 12 -45.44 -39.67 41.77
C LEU A 12 -43.92 -39.76 41.95
N SER A 13 -43.50 -39.82 43.21
CA SER A 13 -42.15 -40.20 43.63
C SER A 13 -42.20 -41.57 44.30
N LEU A 14 -41.12 -42.34 44.13
CA LEU A 14 -40.73 -43.57 44.82
C LEU A 14 -41.38 -44.88 44.32
N PHE A 15 -40.58 -45.72 43.64
CA PHE A 15 -40.22 -47.09 44.09
C PHE A 15 -39.16 -47.72 43.15
N CYS A 16 -38.07 -48.25 43.73
CA CYS A 16 -37.11 -49.27 43.24
C CYS A 16 -36.35 -49.02 41.91
N GLY A 17 -35.02 -49.10 41.79
CA GLY A 17 -34.03 -49.88 42.53
C GLY A 17 -33.79 -51.25 41.87
N LEU A 18 -32.83 -51.31 40.93
CA LEU A 18 -31.96 -52.44 40.48
C LEU A 18 -31.84 -52.67 38.94
N ALA A 19 -30.61 -52.44 38.44
CA ALA A 19 -29.89 -53.07 37.30
C ALA A 19 -30.29 -52.73 35.83
N PRO A 20 -29.42 -52.97 34.79
CA PRO A 20 -27.97 -53.24 34.77
C PRO A 20 -27.15 -52.35 33.79
N LEU A 21 -25.82 -52.46 33.88
CA LEU A 21 -24.84 -52.10 32.83
C LEU A 21 -25.28 -52.64 31.46
N TRP A 22 -25.58 -51.74 30.51
CA TRP A 22 -25.65 -52.07 29.09
C TRP A 22 -24.60 -51.25 28.34
N VAL A 23 -23.72 -51.98 27.65
CA VAL A 23 -22.75 -51.51 26.68
C VAL A 23 -23.50 -50.80 25.55
N TRP A 24 -23.22 -49.51 25.36
CA TRP A 24 -23.72 -48.75 24.22
C TRP A 24 -22.86 -49.12 23.01
N ALA A 25 -23.34 -50.09 22.23
CA ALA A 25 -22.84 -50.33 20.89
C ALA A 25 -23.36 -49.20 19.99
N GLU A 26 -22.42 -48.44 19.45
CA GLU A 26 -22.67 -47.28 18.60
C GLU A 26 -23.24 -47.72 17.24
N GLU A 27 -24.56 -47.84 17.19
CA GLU A 27 -25.30 -48.17 15.97
C GLU A 27 -25.30 -46.93 15.06
N ARG A 28 -24.30 -46.88 14.17
CA ARG A 28 -24.15 -45.83 13.15
C ARG A 28 -25.39 -45.80 12.26
N SER A 29 -26.24 -44.79 12.45
CA SER A 29 -27.42 -44.63 11.61
C SER A 29 -27.00 -44.34 10.15
N PRO A 30 -27.65 -44.97 9.15
CA PRO A 30 -27.38 -44.71 7.73
C PRO A 30 -27.69 -43.27 7.29
N VAL A 31 -28.44 -42.52 8.11
CA VAL A 31 -28.77 -41.11 7.86
C VAL A 31 -27.53 -40.21 8.02
N SER A 32 -26.59 -40.56 8.90
CA SER A 32 -25.34 -39.81 9.08
C SER A 32 -24.43 -39.93 7.85
N HIS A 33 -24.36 -41.11 7.25
CA HIS A 33 -23.53 -41.35 6.06
C HIS A 33 -24.11 -40.67 4.81
N GLU A 34 -25.43 -40.63 4.62
CA GLU A 34 -26.04 -39.94 3.48
C GLU A 34 -25.97 -38.42 3.62
N ILE A 35 -26.08 -37.87 4.84
CA ILE A 35 -25.83 -36.44 5.11
C ILE A 35 -24.36 -36.10 4.87
N GLN A 36 -23.41 -36.91 5.37
CA GLN A 36 -21.98 -36.68 5.13
C GLN A 36 -21.60 -36.89 3.66
N ARG A 37 -22.26 -37.81 2.95
CA ARG A 37 -22.07 -38.05 1.52
C ARG A 37 -22.60 -36.88 0.69
N ARG A 38 -23.79 -36.37 1.00
CA ARG A 38 -24.34 -35.16 0.35
C ARG A 38 -23.50 -33.91 0.65
N ILE A 39 -23.02 -33.74 1.88
CA ILE A 39 -22.07 -32.65 2.22
C ILE A 39 -20.77 -32.79 1.43
N ARG A 40 -20.30 -34.02 1.15
CA ARG A 40 -19.06 -34.28 0.41
C ARG A 40 -19.24 -34.17 -1.12
N GLU A 41 -20.38 -34.61 -1.65
CA GLU A 41 -20.71 -34.57 -3.08
C GLU A 41 -21.11 -33.15 -3.52
N ASP A 42 -21.83 -32.40 -2.68
CA ASP A 42 -22.10 -30.98 -2.93
C ASP A 42 -20.85 -30.10 -2.74
N ALA A 43 -19.86 -30.53 -1.94
CA ALA A 43 -18.63 -29.75 -1.71
C ALA A 43 -17.61 -29.81 -2.86
N THR A 44 -17.77 -30.72 -3.82
CA THR A 44 -16.77 -30.89 -4.90
C THR A 44 -17.01 -30.04 -6.15
N ASP A 45 -18.18 -29.40 -6.29
CA ASP A 45 -18.51 -28.52 -7.43
C ASP A 45 -18.93 -27.09 -7.03
N VAL A 46 -18.72 -26.70 -5.76
CA VAL A 46 -18.91 -25.31 -5.33
C VAL A 46 -17.75 -24.45 -5.86
N PRO A 47 -17.99 -23.40 -6.65
CA PRO A 47 -16.97 -22.38 -6.94
C PRO A 47 -16.37 -21.89 -5.60
N ALA A 48 -15.09 -21.51 -5.58
CA ALA A 48 -14.30 -21.23 -4.38
C ALA A 48 -14.84 -20.16 -3.38
N ASN A 49 -16.06 -19.66 -3.55
CA ASN A 49 -16.71 -18.66 -2.71
C ASN A 49 -17.81 -19.34 -1.85
N GLY A 50 -17.65 -19.26 -0.52
CA GLY A 50 -18.36 -20.03 0.51
C GLY A 50 -19.89 -19.88 0.61
N LEU A 51 -20.48 -20.37 1.72
CA LEU A 51 -21.92 -20.43 2.00
C LEU A 51 -22.64 -19.12 1.62
N ARG A 52 -23.59 -19.21 0.68
CA ARG A 52 -24.16 -18.09 -0.08
C ARG A 52 -25.53 -17.64 0.43
N PHE A 53 -25.60 -16.99 1.58
CA PHE A 53 -26.80 -16.23 1.94
C PHE A 53 -26.45 -14.73 1.85
N GLY A 54 -27.02 -14.01 0.86
CA GLY A 54 -26.85 -12.57 0.66
C GLY A 54 -25.87 -12.12 -0.45
N PHE A 55 -24.86 -12.92 -0.79
CA PHE A 55 -23.80 -12.49 -1.73
C PHE A 55 -24.23 -12.30 -3.19
N ASP A 56 -25.28 -12.98 -3.64
CA ASP A 56 -25.69 -12.91 -5.05
C ASP A 56 -26.26 -11.54 -5.41
N ALA A 57 -26.98 -10.89 -4.48
CA ALA A 57 -27.50 -9.53 -4.67
C ALA A 57 -26.36 -8.51 -4.65
N GLU A 58 -25.48 -8.60 -3.65
CA GLU A 58 -24.31 -7.73 -3.54
C GLU A 58 -23.39 -7.86 -4.76
N SER A 59 -23.09 -9.07 -5.21
CA SER A 59 -22.25 -9.31 -6.38
C SER A 59 -22.86 -8.71 -7.65
N LYS A 60 -24.19 -8.77 -7.80
CA LYS A 60 -24.91 -8.13 -8.91
C LYS A 60 -24.83 -6.61 -8.83
N ILE A 61 -24.98 -6.04 -7.64
CA ILE A 61 -24.86 -4.60 -7.39
C ILE A 61 -23.44 -4.13 -7.71
N LEU A 62 -22.40 -4.79 -7.19
CA LEU A 62 -21.01 -4.46 -7.47
C LEU A 62 -20.69 -4.59 -8.97
N ALA A 63 -21.24 -5.60 -9.65
CA ALA A 63 -21.10 -5.73 -11.10
C ALA A 63 -21.79 -4.57 -11.85
N ALA A 64 -22.97 -4.14 -11.40
CA ALA A 64 -23.69 -3.00 -11.97
C ALA A 64 -22.96 -1.67 -11.71
N LEU A 65 -22.38 -1.48 -10.52
CA LEU A 65 -21.57 -0.31 -10.18
C LEU A 65 -20.27 -0.25 -11.01
N ARG A 66 -19.79 -1.34 -11.61
CA ARG A 66 -18.65 -1.31 -12.54
C ARG A 66 -19.00 -0.79 -13.94
N SER A 67 -20.27 -0.48 -14.21
CA SER A 67 -20.67 0.18 -15.46
C SER A 67 -20.00 1.55 -15.60
N LYS A 68 -19.64 1.90 -16.85
CA LYS A 68 -19.04 3.20 -17.18
C LYS A 68 -20.11 4.28 -17.23
N LEU A 69 -19.79 5.48 -16.72
CA LEU A 69 -20.62 6.67 -16.84
C LEU A 69 -19.75 7.93 -17.02
N VAL A 70 -20.35 8.96 -17.61
CA VAL A 70 -19.74 10.30 -17.67
C VAL A 70 -20.14 11.08 -16.43
N VAL A 71 -19.18 11.40 -15.55
CA VAL A 71 -19.42 12.16 -14.32
C VAL A 71 -19.00 13.61 -14.51
N SER A 72 -19.99 14.50 -14.52
CA SER A 72 -19.86 15.96 -14.43
C SER A 72 -21.03 16.50 -13.64
N TRP A 73 -20.81 16.70 -12.34
CA TRP A 73 -21.75 17.27 -11.40
C TRP A 73 -21.16 18.59 -10.91
N ASP A 74 -21.83 19.70 -11.20
CA ASP A 74 -21.48 21.03 -10.69
C ASP A 74 -22.60 21.47 -9.75
N LYS A 75 -22.27 21.56 -8.46
CA LYS A 75 -23.19 21.96 -7.37
C LYS A 75 -24.54 21.26 -7.41
N LYS A 76 -24.55 19.96 -7.67
CA LYS A 76 -25.79 19.18 -7.68
C LYS A 76 -26.10 18.68 -6.27
N PRO A 77 -27.36 18.78 -5.79
CA PRO A 77 -27.73 18.16 -4.52
C PRO A 77 -27.41 16.66 -4.53
N LEU A 78 -26.90 16.13 -3.42
CA LEU A 78 -26.51 14.71 -3.32
C LEU A 78 -27.64 13.75 -3.76
N ARG A 79 -28.90 14.04 -3.40
CA ARG A 79 -30.04 13.21 -3.84
C ARG A 79 -30.18 13.14 -5.36
N GLU A 80 -29.93 14.23 -6.07
CA GLU A 80 -29.95 14.24 -7.54
C GLU A 80 -28.77 13.44 -8.12
N VAL A 81 -27.60 13.53 -7.48
CA VAL A 81 -26.42 12.73 -7.84
C VAL A 81 -26.73 11.24 -7.69
N LEU A 82 -27.28 10.81 -6.55
CA LEU A 82 -27.68 9.42 -6.32
C LEU A 82 -28.77 8.94 -7.27
N ALA A 83 -29.76 9.79 -7.58
CA ALA A 83 -30.79 9.47 -8.58
C ALA A 83 -30.17 9.26 -9.97
N SER A 84 -29.16 10.05 -10.34
CA SER A 84 -28.43 9.86 -11.61
C SER A 84 -27.64 8.55 -11.63
N LEU A 85 -27.00 8.19 -10.51
CA LEU A 85 -26.31 6.90 -10.36
C LEU A 85 -27.28 5.72 -10.44
N GLN A 86 -28.44 5.81 -9.78
CA GLN A 86 -29.51 4.82 -9.83
C GLN A 86 -30.02 4.63 -11.26
N GLN A 87 -30.24 5.73 -12.00
CA GLN A 87 -30.73 5.66 -13.36
C GLN A 87 -29.76 4.93 -14.30
N VAL A 88 -28.46 5.19 -14.17
CA VAL A 88 -27.44 4.57 -15.04
C VAL A 88 -27.18 3.11 -14.66
N THR A 89 -27.05 2.82 -13.36
CA THR A 89 -26.65 1.49 -12.86
C THR A 89 -27.83 0.54 -12.64
N SER A 90 -29.06 1.07 -12.59
CA SER A 90 -30.26 0.35 -12.12
C SER A 90 -30.15 -0.21 -10.69
N VAL A 91 -29.20 0.29 -9.90
CA VAL A 91 -29.02 -0.06 -8.49
C VAL A 91 -29.80 0.95 -7.64
N PRO A 92 -30.67 0.51 -6.72
CA PRO A 92 -31.34 1.43 -5.81
C PRO A 92 -30.33 2.01 -4.81
N PHE A 93 -30.41 3.32 -4.59
CA PHE A 93 -29.61 4.05 -3.62
C PHE A 93 -30.52 4.66 -2.56
N GLU A 94 -30.09 4.60 -1.30
CA GLU A 94 -30.81 5.17 -0.16
C GLU A 94 -29.83 5.91 0.74
N ILE A 95 -30.27 7.01 1.33
CA ILE A 95 -29.53 7.75 2.35
C ILE A 95 -30.09 7.30 3.70
N ASP A 96 -29.24 6.91 4.63
CA ASP A 96 -29.63 6.68 6.01
C ASP A 96 -29.93 8.02 6.69
N GLU A 97 -31.17 8.50 6.56
CA GLU A 97 -31.57 9.82 7.08
C GLU A 97 -31.44 9.93 8.61
N GLU A 98 -31.52 8.81 9.33
CA GLU A 98 -31.34 8.78 10.78
C GLU A 98 -29.87 9.02 11.14
N ALA A 99 -28.95 8.23 10.57
CA ALA A 99 -27.52 8.41 10.81
C ALA A 99 -27.01 9.80 10.36
N TRP A 100 -27.57 10.33 9.27
CA TRP A 100 -27.24 11.69 8.80
C TRP A 100 -27.73 12.77 9.76
N ALA A 101 -28.93 12.62 10.32
CA ALA A 101 -29.47 13.57 11.29
C ALA A 101 -28.67 13.57 12.60
N GLU A 102 -28.18 12.40 13.03
CA GLU A 102 -27.32 12.25 14.21
C GLU A 102 -25.98 12.99 14.05
N ASP A 103 -25.35 12.91 12.88
CA ASP A 103 -24.09 13.59 12.56
C ASP A 103 -24.28 15.04 12.05
N GLY A 104 -25.51 15.53 12.01
CA GLY A 104 -25.83 16.90 11.57
C GLY A 104 -25.56 17.17 10.09
N MET A 105 -25.52 16.12 9.26
CA MET A 105 -25.29 16.22 7.82
C MET A 105 -26.58 16.59 7.08
N ASN A 106 -26.46 17.37 6.00
CA ASN A 106 -27.61 17.79 5.19
C ASN A 106 -27.69 16.99 3.89
N PRO A 107 -28.74 16.17 3.64
CA PRO A 107 -28.85 15.37 2.42
C PRO A 107 -29.02 16.21 1.13
N ASN A 108 -29.26 17.52 1.26
CA ASN A 108 -29.30 18.46 0.14
C ASN A 108 -27.98 19.21 -0.05
N GLU A 109 -26.89 18.77 0.58
CA GLU A 109 -25.56 19.31 0.35
C GLU A 109 -25.20 19.22 -1.15
N GLU A 110 -24.71 20.34 -1.68
CA GLU A 110 -24.32 20.45 -3.07
C GLU A 110 -22.95 19.82 -3.29
N VAL A 111 -22.89 18.86 -4.20
CA VAL A 111 -21.66 18.17 -4.57
C VAL A 111 -21.19 18.66 -5.93
N SER A 112 -19.91 18.97 -6.00
CA SER A 112 -19.21 19.18 -7.27
C SER A 112 -18.17 18.08 -7.46
N LEU A 113 -18.30 17.31 -8.55
CA LEU A 113 -17.41 16.21 -8.91
C LEU A 113 -17.32 16.08 -10.44
N GLU A 114 -16.09 16.09 -10.96
CA GLU A 114 -15.80 15.91 -12.38
C GLU A 114 -14.79 14.77 -12.54
N LEU A 115 -15.20 13.65 -13.13
CA LEU A 115 -14.32 12.50 -13.37
C LEU A 115 -14.23 12.08 -14.85
N GLY A 116 -15.09 12.64 -15.72
CA GLY A 116 -15.21 12.17 -17.10
C GLY A 116 -15.75 10.74 -17.16
N ASP A 117 -15.19 9.89 -18.03
CA ASP A 117 -15.65 8.50 -18.27
C ASP A 117 -15.25 7.51 -17.14
N SER A 118 -15.77 7.61 -15.92
CA SER A 118 -15.40 6.69 -14.84
C SER A 118 -16.34 5.49 -14.69
N THR A 119 -16.07 4.59 -13.74
CA THR A 119 -17.06 3.59 -13.30
C THR A 119 -17.96 4.18 -12.21
N ALA A 120 -19.20 3.71 -12.09
CA ALA A 120 -20.12 4.19 -11.06
C ALA A 120 -19.62 3.91 -9.64
N LEU A 121 -18.91 2.79 -9.45
CA LEU A 121 -18.26 2.43 -8.20
C LEU A 121 -17.20 3.47 -7.82
N PHE A 122 -16.35 3.85 -8.78
CA PHE A 122 -15.34 4.86 -8.59
C PHE A 122 -15.95 6.24 -8.30
N ALA A 123 -16.97 6.62 -9.06
CA ALA A 123 -17.71 7.86 -8.80
C ALA A 123 -18.31 7.89 -7.39
N LEU A 124 -18.89 6.78 -6.95
CA LEU A 124 -19.43 6.61 -5.60
C LEU A 124 -18.33 6.69 -4.53
N GLN A 125 -17.19 6.05 -4.73
CA GLN A 125 -16.06 6.12 -3.79
C GLN A 125 -15.52 7.54 -3.65
N GLN A 126 -15.38 8.26 -4.76
CA GLN A 126 -14.91 9.64 -4.77
C GLN A 126 -15.93 10.59 -4.12
N LEU A 127 -17.22 10.35 -4.34
CA LEU A 127 -18.31 11.04 -3.67
C LEU A 127 -18.25 10.82 -2.15
N CYS A 128 -18.11 9.56 -1.73
CA CYS A 128 -18.00 9.16 -0.33
C CYS A 128 -16.76 9.77 0.34
N SER A 129 -15.60 9.71 -0.30
CA SER A 129 -14.36 10.31 0.23
C SER A 129 -14.47 11.83 0.37
N GLN A 130 -15.10 12.52 -0.58
CA GLN A 130 -15.27 13.98 -0.53
C GLN A 130 -16.19 14.45 0.60
N LEU A 131 -17.17 13.64 0.97
CA LEU A 131 -18.20 13.97 1.96
C LEU A 131 -18.03 13.24 3.29
N HIS A 132 -16.93 12.49 3.49
CA HIS A 132 -16.71 11.65 4.67
C HIS A 132 -17.87 10.67 4.93
N LEU A 133 -18.38 10.07 3.84
CA LEU A 133 -19.43 9.06 3.87
C LEU A 133 -18.84 7.67 3.69
N GLY A 134 -19.49 6.69 4.27
CA GLY A 134 -19.34 5.28 3.89
C GLY A 134 -20.59 4.78 3.17
N TRP A 135 -20.50 3.56 2.65
CA TRP A 135 -21.64 2.89 2.04
C TRP A 135 -21.61 1.39 2.31
N THR A 136 -22.81 0.81 2.42
CA THR A 136 -23.02 -0.63 2.58
C THR A 136 -24.05 -1.12 1.55
N VAL A 137 -24.21 -2.44 1.43
CA VAL A 137 -25.25 -3.06 0.60
C VAL A 137 -26.16 -3.86 1.51
N GLU A 138 -27.37 -3.35 1.71
CA GLU A 138 -28.40 -3.99 2.54
C GLU A 138 -29.68 -4.18 1.75
N TYR A 139 -30.27 -5.37 1.83
CA TYR A 139 -31.52 -5.71 1.15
C TYR A 139 -31.56 -5.45 -0.37
N GLY A 140 -30.39 -5.43 -1.02
CA GLY A 140 -30.29 -5.15 -2.45
C GLY A 140 -30.24 -3.66 -2.80
N THR A 141 -30.03 -2.79 -1.82
CA THR A 141 -29.91 -1.34 -1.94
C THR A 141 -28.54 -0.89 -1.46
N VAL A 142 -27.94 0.09 -2.13
CA VAL A 142 -26.74 0.77 -1.66
C VAL A 142 -27.16 1.86 -0.69
N GLN A 143 -26.82 1.69 0.59
CA GLN A 143 -27.12 2.67 1.63
C GLN A 143 -25.89 3.55 1.90
N LEU A 144 -26.06 4.87 1.82
CA LEU A 144 -25.05 5.87 2.16
C LEU A 144 -25.31 6.42 3.56
N MET A 145 -24.25 6.50 4.36
CA MET A 145 -24.27 6.93 5.76
C MET A 145 -22.94 7.61 6.10
N PRO A 146 -22.82 8.33 7.22
CA PRO A 146 -21.53 8.84 7.68
C PRO A 146 -20.49 7.72 7.82
N GLU A 147 -19.21 8.02 7.57
CA GLU A 147 -18.12 7.02 7.63
C GLU A 147 -18.03 6.33 9.00
N SER A 148 -18.22 7.10 10.09
CA SER A 148 -18.33 6.61 11.47
C SER A 148 -19.34 5.48 11.61
N ARG A 149 -20.53 5.66 11.02
CA ARG A 149 -21.62 4.68 11.05
C ARG A 149 -21.32 3.49 10.15
N ALA A 150 -20.86 3.73 8.92
CA ALA A 150 -20.55 2.67 7.98
C ALA A 150 -19.48 1.70 8.50
N ASP A 151 -18.51 2.22 9.26
CA ASP A 151 -17.47 1.43 9.91
C ASP A 151 -17.99 0.56 11.06
N GLU A 152 -19.19 0.81 11.58
CA GLU A 152 -19.87 -0.07 12.56
C GLU A 152 -20.63 -1.23 11.88
N HIS A 153 -20.95 -1.10 10.58
CA HIS A 153 -21.68 -2.12 9.80
C HIS A 153 -20.75 -3.25 9.35
N PHE A 154 -20.43 -4.13 10.29
CA PHE A 154 -19.60 -5.30 10.03
C PHE A 154 -20.40 -6.49 9.49
N ASN A 155 -19.92 -7.04 8.37
CA ASN A 155 -20.36 -8.30 7.81
C ASN A 155 -19.33 -9.39 8.09
N THR A 156 -19.76 -10.64 8.26
CA THR A 156 -18.82 -11.78 8.40
C THR A 156 -18.76 -12.56 7.10
N ARG A 157 -17.56 -12.70 6.53
CA ARG A 157 -17.28 -13.47 5.30
C ARG A 157 -16.27 -14.56 5.54
N VAL A 158 -16.44 -15.65 4.80
CA VAL A 158 -15.50 -16.78 4.80
C VAL A 158 -14.81 -16.86 3.44
N TYR A 159 -13.49 -16.67 3.43
CA TYR A 159 -12.65 -16.78 2.26
C TYR A 159 -11.92 -18.12 2.25
N ASN A 160 -11.95 -18.82 1.13
CA ASN A 160 -11.18 -20.05 0.96
C ASN A 160 -9.73 -19.71 0.62
N ILE A 161 -8.80 -20.07 1.49
CA ILE A 161 -7.36 -19.81 1.30
C ILE A 161 -6.56 -21.11 1.10
N SER A 162 -7.23 -22.24 0.86
CA SER A 162 -6.59 -23.56 0.74
C SER A 162 -5.52 -23.64 -0.35
N LYS A 163 -5.70 -22.95 -1.48
CA LYS A 163 -4.70 -22.89 -2.54
C LYS A 163 -3.44 -22.17 -2.07
N LEU A 164 -3.61 -21.02 -1.43
CA LEU A 164 -2.52 -20.21 -0.85
C LEU A 164 -1.78 -20.98 0.24
N THR A 165 -2.51 -21.57 1.19
CA THR A 165 -1.93 -22.37 2.28
C THR A 165 -1.11 -23.54 1.73
N LYS A 166 -1.67 -24.31 0.77
CA LYS A 166 -0.94 -25.42 0.13
C LYS A 166 0.31 -24.93 -0.59
N TRP A 167 0.22 -23.82 -1.32
CA TRP A 167 1.37 -23.25 -2.03
C TRP A 167 2.48 -22.86 -1.06
N LEU A 168 2.15 -22.14 0.02
CA LEU A 168 3.10 -21.70 1.05
C LEU A 168 3.80 -22.87 1.73
N VAL A 169 3.05 -23.91 2.10
CA VAL A 169 3.60 -25.15 2.66
C VAL A 169 4.56 -25.82 1.69
N GLN A 170 4.18 -25.96 0.41
CA GLN A 170 5.01 -26.59 -0.62
C GLN A 170 6.26 -25.78 -1.00
N ASN A 171 6.20 -24.45 -0.91
CA ASN A 171 7.25 -23.55 -1.41
C ASN A 171 8.24 -23.06 -0.37
N GLY A 172 8.30 -23.72 0.79
CA GLY A 172 9.45 -23.58 1.70
C GLY A 172 9.14 -23.04 3.08
N LEU A 173 7.89 -23.12 3.55
CA LEU A 173 7.65 -23.12 5.01
C LEU A 173 8.48 -24.20 5.71
N ASP A 174 8.75 -25.31 5.03
CA ASP A 174 9.60 -26.41 5.50
C ASP A 174 11.03 -26.00 5.86
N LYS A 175 11.49 -24.86 5.34
CA LYS A 175 12.85 -24.34 5.53
C LYS A 175 12.94 -23.23 6.57
N LEU A 176 11.80 -22.73 7.07
CA LEU A 176 11.80 -21.82 8.22
C LEU A 176 12.21 -22.64 9.44
N THR A 177 13.24 -22.19 10.16
CA THR A 177 13.71 -22.88 11.36
C THR A 177 12.65 -22.79 12.46
N GLU A 178 12.60 -23.77 13.36
CA GLU A 178 11.74 -23.69 14.56
C GLU A 178 12.05 -22.44 15.41
N GLU A 179 13.25 -21.87 15.31
CA GLU A 179 13.63 -20.58 15.91
C GLU A 179 12.90 -19.38 15.28
N GLU A 180 12.84 -19.28 13.94
CA GLU A 180 12.07 -18.21 13.26
C GLU A 180 10.58 -18.30 13.57
N LEU A 181 10.10 -19.49 13.93
CA LEU A 181 8.72 -19.74 14.35
C LEU A 181 8.43 -19.25 15.78
N ASP A 182 9.41 -19.22 16.68
CA ASP A 182 9.26 -18.78 18.08
C ASP A 182 9.50 -17.26 18.25
N ASP A 183 10.44 -16.68 17.51
CA ASP A 183 10.76 -15.24 17.64
C ASP A 183 9.68 -14.32 17.01
N GLY A 184 8.95 -14.80 16.00
CA GLY A 184 7.79 -14.09 15.43
C GLY A 184 6.50 -14.20 16.26
N ALA A 185 6.51 -14.99 17.35
CA ALA A 185 5.37 -15.13 18.26
C ALA A 185 5.55 -14.33 19.56
N SER A 186 6.74 -13.83 19.85
CA SER A 186 7.07 -13.12 21.10
C SER A 186 7.22 -11.60 20.94
N GLY A 187 7.37 -11.09 19.70
CA GLY A 187 7.49 -9.65 19.42
C GLY A 187 6.17 -8.97 19.08
N SER A 188 5.71 -8.10 19.97
CA SER A 188 4.70 -7.05 19.74
C SER A 188 3.25 -7.50 19.49
N GLY A 189 2.51 -7.73 20.57
CA GLY A 189 1.07 -7.97 20.54
C GLY A 189 0.56 -8.44 21.89
N GLY A 190 0.46 -7.51 22.84
CA GLY A 190 0.01 -7.80 24.20
C GLY A 190 -1.37 -8.46 24.27
N GLY A 191 -1.52 -9.39 25.22
CA GLY A 191 -2.79 -9.54 25.95
C GLY A 191 -3.98 -10.16 25.22
N GLY A 192 -3.81 -11.16 24.36
CA GLY A 192 -4.92 -11.97 23.85
C GLY A 192 -5.19 -13.21 24.72
N GLY A 193 -6.26 -13.18 25.51
CA GLY A 193 -6.58 -14.16 26.55
C GLY A 193 -6.63 -15.62 26.09
N GLY A 194 -5.78 -16.45 26.72
CA GLY A 194 -5.98 -17.90 26.80
C GLY A 194 -7.23 -18.23 27.61
N PHE A 195 -8.37 -18.30 26.94
CA PHE A 195 -9.68 -18.65 27.53
C PHE A 195 -9.81 -20.14 27.96
N PHE A 196 -8.71 -20.91 27.99
CA PHE A 196 -8.73 -22.35 28.27
C PHE A 196 -7.81 -22.82 29.40
N SER A 197 -7.10 -21.93 30.11
CA SER A 197 -6.06 -22.37 31.08
C SER A 197 -6.47 -22.33 32.56
N GLN A 198 -7.72 -22.02 32.91
CA GLN A 198 -8.17 -21.88 34.31
C GLN A 198 -9.23 -22.91 34.73
N PHE A 199 -8.95 -24.20 34.54
CA PHE A 199 -9.59 -25.27 35.31
C PHE A 199 -8.51 -26.21 35.85
N GLY A 200 -7.85 -25.77 36.92
CA GLY A 200 -6.95 -26.57 37.74
C GLY A 200 -7.73 -27.54 38.62
N GLY A 201 -8.01 -28.74 38.10
CA GLY A 201 -8.41 -29.91 38.87
C GLY A 201 -7.29 -30.94 38.83
N GLY A 202 -6.62 -31.16 39.97
CA GLY A 202 -5.46 -32.04 40.14
C GLY A 202 -5.78 -33.53 39.97
N GLY A 203 -6.05 -33.96 38.74
CA GLY A 203 -6.11 -35.37 38.36
C GLY A 203 -4.89 -35.74 37.53
N GLU A 204 -4.15 -36.77 37.97
CA GLU A 204 -3.15 -37.48 37.16
C GLU A 204 -3.82 -38.04 35.89
N THR A 205 -3.94 -37.21 34.86
CA THR A 205 -4.36 -37.65 33.55
C THR A 205 -3.13 -38.21 32.84
N LYS A 206 -3.20 -39.51 32.50
CA LYS A 206 -2.22 -40.16 31.62
C LYS A 206 -1.98 -39.24 30.42
N PRO A 207 -0.72 -39.02 30.00
CA PRO A 207 -0.43 -38.18 28.85
C PRO A 207 -1.25 -38.68 27.66
N PRO A 208 -1.93 -37.78 26.92
CA PRO A 208 -2.73 -38.17 25.77
C PRO A 208 -1.87 -38.98 24.79
N PRO A 209 -2.46 -39.97 24.10
CA PRO A 209 -1.72 -40.79 23.13
C PRO A 209 -0.98 -39.88 22.15
N GLN A 210 0.34 -40.09 22.05
CA GLN A 210 1.22 -39.27 21.22
C GLN A 210 0.75 -39.36 19.76
N THR A 211 0.17 -38.28 19.25
CA THR A 211 -0.07 -38.14 17.82
C THR A 211 1.28 -38.24 17.09
N PRO A 212 1.38 -39.00 15.98
CA PRO A 212 2.63 -39.12 15.23
C PRO A 212 3.21 -37.74 14.92
N ALA A 213 4.50 -37.54 15.22
CA ALA A 213 5.18 -36.24 15.10
C ALA A 213 5.03 -35.61 13.70
N THR A 214 4.88 -36.42 12.66
CA THR A 214 4.65 -35.99 11.28
C THR A 214 3.31 -35.31 11.07
N ILE A 215 2.23 -35.79 11.70
CA ILE A 215 0.89 -35.19 11.63
C ILE A 215 0.90 -33.83 12.33
N ARG A 216 1.54 -33.75 13.50
CA ARG A 216 1.68 -32.49 14.25
C ARG A 216 2.48 -31.44 13.47
N ARG A 217 3.59 -31.84 12.84
CA ARG A 217 4.40 -30.93 11.99
C ARG A 217 3.62 -30.37 10.81
N ARG A 218 2.85 -31.19 10.12
CA ARG A 218 2.03 -30.73 8.99
C ARG A 218 0.94 -29.75 9.46
N ALA A 219 0.22 -30.09 10.53
CA ALA A 219 -0.82 -29.22 11.09
C ALA A 219 -0.25 -27.85 11.51
N ASN A 220 0.93 -27.83 12.16
CA ASN A 220 1.60 -26.59 12.55
C ASN A 220 1.99 -25.72 11.34
N ARG A 221 2.41 -26.34 10.23
CA ARG A 221 2.79 -25.60 9.00
C ARG A 221 1.57 -24.99 8.31
N GLU A 222 0.46 -25.73 8.22
CA GLU A 222 -0.79 -25.20 7.67
C GLU A 222 -1.28 -24.02 8.52
N LEU A 223 -1.22 -24.15 9.86
CA LEU A 223 -1.56 -23.07 10.79
C LEU A 223 -0.67 -21.83 10.63
N LEU A 224 0.65 -22.02 10.48
CA LEU A 224 1.56 -20.90 10.23
C LEU A 224 1.21 -20.18 8.92
N ALA A 225 1.00 -20.94 7.83
CA ALA A 225 0.65 -20.36 6.55
C ALA A 225 -0.67 -19.58 6.62
N GLU A 226 -1.68 -20.09 7.33
CA GLU A 226 -2.92 -19.37 7.61
C GLU A 226 -2.68 -18.07 8.38
N ARG A 227 -1.86 -18.10 9.44
CA ARG A 227 -1.47 -16.90 10.21
C ARG A 227 -0.73 -15.88 9.33
N MET A 228 0.20 -16.30 8.49
CA MET A 228 0.92 -15.41 7.59
C MET A 228 -0.02 -14.73 6.59
N ILE A 229 -1.00 -15.48 6.04
CA ILE A 229 -2.02 -14.91 5.14
C ILE A 229 -2.91 -13.94 5.91
N ALA A 230 -3.31 -14.26 7.14
CA ALA A 230 -4.13 -13.37 7.97
C ALA A 230 -3.40 -12.05 8.27
N ASN A 231 -2.15 -12.12 8.73
CA ASN A 231 -1.32 -10.95 8.98
C ASN A 231 -1.13 -10.13 7.70
N PHE A 232 -0.90 -10.79 6.56
CA PHE A 232 -0.84 -10.13 5.27
C PHE A 232 -2.13 -9.36 4.98
N VAL A 233 -3.31 -9.94 5.19
CA VAL A 233 -4.58 -9.25 4.95
C VAL A 233 -4.75 -8.04 5.87
N VAL A 234 -4.43 -8.18 7.15
CA VAL A 234 -4.50 -7.08 8.15
C VAL A 234 -3.64 -5.91 7.72
N SER A 235 -2.34 -6.14 7.47
CA SER A 235 -1.38 -5.08 7.14
C SER A 235 -1.58 -4.44 5.76
N ASN A 236 -2.47 -4.99 4.93
CA ASN A 236 -2.67 -4.56 3.53
C ASN A 236 -4.12 -4.20 3.22
N SER A 237 -4.89 -3.87 4.26
CA SER A 237 -6.23 -3.31 4.13
C SER A 237 -6.33 -2.06 4.98
N SER A 238 -7.21 -1.13 4.60
CA SER A 238 -7.39 0.15 5.29
C SER A 238 -8.30 0.04 6.52
N GLY A 239 -8.81 -1.16 6.84
CA GLY A 239 -9.72 -1.36 7.95
C GLY A 239 -9.02 -1.29 9.29
N ARG A 240 -9.74 -0.80 10.31
CA ARG A 240 -9.33 -0.97 11.71
C ARG A 240 -9.50 -2.43 12.12
N TRP A 241 -8.50 -3.00 12.77
CA TRP A 241 -8.49 -4.39 13.18
C TRP A 241 -8.31 -4.51 14.68
N GLU A 242 -9.15 -5.31 15.34
CA GLU A 242 -9.08 -5.53 16.79
C GLU A 242 -7.67 -6.00 17.24
N VAL A 243 -6.99 -6.78 16.39
CA VAL A 243 -5.64 -7.30 16.66
C VAL A 243 -4.55 -6.22 16.65
N GLN A 244 -4.73 -5.15 15.88
CA GLN A 244 -3.71 -4.09 15.69
C GLN A 244 -4.09 -2.81 16.44
N ASP A 245 -5.34 -2.42 16.36
CA ASP A 245 -5.86 -1.15 16.87
C ASP A 245 -6.61 -1.30 18.20
N GLY A 246 -6.90 -2.53 18.63
CA GLY A 246 -7.71 -2.81 19.82
C GLY A 246 -9.22 -2.63 19.61
N GLU A 247 -9.64 -2.16 18.43
CA GLU A 247 -11.03 -1.98 18.03
C GLU A 247 -11.24 -2.29 16.54
N GLY A 248 -12.49 -2.49 16.12
CA GLY A 248 -12.86 -2.65 14.72
C GLY A 248 -13.18 -4.09 14.30
N GLY A 249 -12.73 -4.44 13.10
CA GLY A 249 -12.99 -5.73 12.49
C GLY A 249 -12.16 -6.86 13.09
N THR A 250 -12.59 -8.09 12.87
CA THR A 250 -11.88 -9.28 13.36
C THR A 250 -11.49 -10.21 12.22
N ILE A 251 -10.36 -10.88 12.37
CA ILE A 251 -9.86 -11.85 11.39
C ILE A 251 -9.42 -13.11 12.12
N ASN A 252 -10.06 -14.21 11.77
CA ASN A 252 -9.79 -15.54 12.31
C ASN A 252 -9.52 -16.49 11.16
N TYR A 253 -8.88 -17.63 11.43
CA TYR A 253 -8.68 -18.67 10.45
C TYR A 253 -9.02 -20.03 11.03
N TRP A 254 -9.64 -20.87 10.20
CA TRP A 254 -9.99 -22.24 10.58
C TRP A 254 -10.04 -23.14 9.36
N SER A 255 -9.22 -24.19 9.36
CA SER A 255 -9.25 -25.24 8.34
C SER A 255 -9.14 -24.69 6.92
N GLN A 256 -8.08 -23.93 6.63
CA GLN A 256 -7.77 -23.35 5.33
C GLN A 256 -8.80 -22.31 4.85
N ARG A 257 -9.49 -21.68 5.79
CA ARG A 257 -10.44 -20.60 5.55
C ARG A 257 -10.11 -19.43 6.44
N LEU A 258 -10.26 -18.23 5.88
CA LEU A 258 -10.18 -16.98 6.61
C LEU A 258 -11.61 -16.52 6.91
N ILE A 259 -11.93 -16.32 8.18
CA ILE A 259 -13.21 -15.80 8.65
C ILE A 259 -12.95 -14.35 9.03
N VAL A 260 -13.45 -13.43 8.22
CA VAL A 260 -13.23 -11.99 8.37
C VAL A 260 -14.55 -11.34 8.73
N ARG A 261 -14.56 -10.52 9.77
CA ARG A 261 -15.68 -9.64 10.12
C ARG A 261 -15.24 -8.20 9.88
N GLN A 262 -15.74 -7.56 8.82
CA GLN A 262 -15.42 -6.17 8.48
C GLN A 262 -16.53 -5.48 7.67
N SER A 263 -16.39 -4.18 7.43
CA SER A 263 -17.21 -3.37 6.55
C SER A 263 -17.06 -3.86 5.11
N LEU A 264 -18.06 -3.53 4.28
CA LEU A 264 -18.10 -3.95 2.88
C LEU A 264 -16.85 -3.46 2.11
N ARG A 265 -16.44 -2.22 2.36
CA ARG A 265 -15.20 -1.64 1.80
C ARG A 265 -14.00 -2.52 2.09
N VAL A 266 -13.74 -2.82 3.36
CA VAL A 266 -12.57 -3.63 3.71
C VAL A 266 -12.67 -5.06 3.17
N HIS A 267 -13.88 -5.63 3.07
CA HIS A 267 -14.06 -6.93 2.44
C HIS A 267 -13.68 -7.00 0.97
N LEU A 268 -13.89 -5.93 0.22
CA LEU A 268 -13.49 -5.83 -1.19
C LEU A 268 -11.96 -5.73 -1.30
N GLU A 269 -11.30 -5.01 -0.39
CA GLU A 269 -9.83 -4.95 -0.28
C GLU A 269 -9.26 -6.33 0.06
N VAL A 270 -9.78 -7.00 1.09
CA VAL A 270 -9.41 -8.37 1.47
C VAL A 270 -9.52 -9.31 0.26
N ALA A 271 -10.63 -9.23 -0.48
CA ALA A 271 -10.84 -10.03 -1.67
C ALA A 271 -9.84 -9.70 -2.80
N GLY A 272 -9.50 -8.41 -2.97
CA GLY A 272 -8.48 -7.94 -3.90
C GLY A 272 -7.08 -8.45 -3.54
N CYS A 273 -6.71 -8.36 -2.27
CA CYS A 273 -5.46 -8.84 -1.70
C CYS A 273 -5.30 -10.35 -1.90
N LEU A 274 -6.31 -11.15 -1.54
CA LEU A 274 -6.26 -12.60 -1.70
C LEU A 274 -6.17 -13.03 -3.17
N ARG A 275 -6.98 -12.45 -4.08
CA ARG A 275 -6.91 -12.74 -5.52
C ARG A 275 -5.54 -12.40 -6.11
N SER A 276 -4.98 -11.28 -5.68
CA SER A 276 -3.66 -10.85 -6.16
C SER A 276 -2.58 -11.80 -5.68
N LEU A 277 -2.64 -12.19 -4.41
CA LEU A 277 -1.71 -13.16 -3.87
C LEU A 277 -1.80 -14.51 -4.59
N GLU A 278 -3.02 -14.98 -4.90
CA GLU A 278 -3.24 -16.20 -5.66
C GLU A 278 -2.61 -16.10 -7.06
N ARG A 279 -2.85 -15.01 -7.79
CA ARG A 279 -2.26 -14.80 -9.12
C ARG A 279 -0.73 -14.80 -9.07
N LEU A 280 -0.15 -14.12 -8.10
CA LEU A 280 1.29 -14.07 -7.91
C LEU A 280 1.88 -15.47 -7.65
N MET A 281 1.28 -16.21 -6.72
CA MET A 281 1.74 -17.55 -6.32
C MET A 281 1.57 -18.58 -7.43
N LEU A 282 0.47 -18.49 -8.18
CA LEU A 282 0.18 -19.38 -9.32
C LEU A 282 0.93 -18.99 -10.60
N GLY A 283 1.65 -17.86 -10.60
CA GLY A 283 2.42 -17.38 -11.74
C GLY A 283 1.58 -16.80 -12.87
N GLU A 284 0.36 -16.33 -12.57
CA GLU A 284 -0.55 -15.71 -13.52
C GLU A 284 -0.27 -14.19 -13.64
N GLY A 285 0.42 -13.77 -14.70
CA GLY A 285 0.68 -12.36 -15.00
C GLY A 285 2.17 -12.04 -15.17
N ASN A 286 2.58 -10.78 -14.97
CA ASN A 286 3.99 -10.42 -14.93
C ASN A 286 4.64 -11.15 -13.75
N PRO A 287 5.55 -12.11 -13.98
CA PRO A 287 5.97 -13.07 -12.95
C PRO A 287 6.88 -12.45 -11.88
N ALA A 288 7.28 -11.18 -12.00
CA ALA A 288 8.25 -10.57 -11.09
C ALA A 288 7.60 -9.73 -9.98
N THR A 289 6.52 -9.01 -10.28
CA THR A 289 5.92 -8.03 -9.36
C THR A 289 4.41 -8.00 -9.49
N MET A 290 3.73 -7.81 -8.36
CA MET A 290 2.29 -7.60 -8.32
C MET A 290 1.95 -6.54 -7.29
N THR A 291 1.40 -5.42 -7.74
CA THR A 291 0.80 -4.40 -6.88
C THR A 291 -0.61 -4.85 -6.51
N PHE A 292 -0.92 -4.81 -5.21
CA PHE A 292 -2.25 -5.13 -4.72
C PHE A 292 -3.20 -3.98 -5.11
N PRO A 293 -4.25 -4.25 -5.90
CA PRO A 293 -5.16 -3.22 -6.34
C PRO A 293 -5.91 -2.66 -5.13
N GLY A 294 -6.04 -1.32 -5.07
CA GLY A 294 -7.00 -0.67 -4.20
C GLY A 294 -8.44 -1.07 -4.55
N LEU A 295 -9.39 -0.71 -3.68
CA LEU A 295 -10.83 -0.99 -3.83
C LEU A 295 -11.36 -0.68 -5.24
N ALA A 296 -10.80 0.36 -5.87
CA ALA A 296 -11.25 0.89 -7.14
C ALA A 296 -10.32 0.62 -8.33
N ASP A 297 -9.11 0.09 -8.14
CA ASP A 297 -8.08 0.11 -9.20
C ASP A 297 -8.56 -0.65 -10.44
N PRO A 298 -8.99 0.07 -11.51
CA PRO A 298 -9.37 -0.58 -12.73
C PRO A 298 -8.04 -0.93 -13.38
N VAL A 299 -7.59 -2.18 -13.21
CA VAL A 299 -6.30 -2.65 -13.72
C VAL A 299 -6.09 -2.24 -15.18
N GLU A 300 -7.16 -2.24 -15.98
CA GLU A 300 -7.17 -1.77 -17.36
C GLU A 300 -6.89 -0.26 -17.51
N GLU A 301 -7.56 0.59 -16.72
CA GLU A 301 -7.38 2.05 -16.78
C GLU A 301 -6.00 2.46 -16.27
N GLN A 302 -5.54 1.83 -15.18
CA GLN A 302 -4.20 2.02 -14.67
C GLN A 302 -3.15 1.59 -15.72
N THR A 303 -3.34 0.45 -16.37
CA THR A 303 -2.46 -0.02 -17.44
C THR A 303 -2.46 0.94 -18.63
N ALA A 304 -3.63 1.46 -19.02
CA ALA A 304 -3.77 2.43 -20.09
C ALA A 304 -3.08 3.77 -19.75
N LEU A 305 -3.24 4.25 -18.52
CA LEU A 305 -2.58 5.44 -18.00
C LEU A 305 -1.05 5.26 -18.00
N GLU A 306 -0.54 4.14 -17.48
CA GLU A 306 0.89 3.85 -17.49
C GLU A 306 1.46 3.75 -18.92
N ALA A 307 0.71 3.13 -19.84
CA ALA A 307 1.08 3.08 -21.25
C ALA A 307 1.13 4.48 -21.88
N ALA A 308 0.18 5.35 -21.54
CA ALA A 308 0.16 6.74 -22.00
C ALA A 308 1.34 7.55 -21.44
N LEU A 309 1.69 7.37 -20.16
CA LEU A 309 2.84 8.01 -19.51
C LEU A 309 4.19 7.59 -20.12
N ARG A 310 4.27 6.44 -20.79
CA ARG A 310 5.48 5.98 -21.50
C ARG A 310 5.63 6.55 -22.92
N LYS A 311 4.59 7.17 -23.49
CA LYS A 311 4.66 7.75 -24.85
C LYS A 311 5.71 8.87 -24.89
N ARG A 312 6.48 8.95 -25.99
CA ARG A 312 7.44 10.03 -26.20
C ARG A 312 6.75 11.27 -26.73
N ILE A 313 7.17 12.44 -26.25
CA ILE A 313 6.58 13.73 -26.58
C ILE A 313 7.66 14.78 -26.87
N THR A 314 7.27 15.80 -27.60
CA THR A 314 8.04 17.06 -27.74
C THR A 314 7.17 18.17 -27.18
N LEU A 315 7.70 18.91 -26.21
CA LEU A 315 6.99 19.96 -25.51
C LEU A 315 7.80 21.26 -25.58
N ARG A 316 7.14 22.33 -26.01
CA ARG A 316 7.66 23.69 -25.95
C ARG A 316 6.67 24.56 -25.19
N ALA A 317 7.03 24.92 -23.97
CA ALA A 317 6.34 25.91 -23.17
C ALA A 317 7.26 27.12 -23.01
N ASP A 318 6.75 28.31 -23.28
CA ASP A 318 7.51 29.56 -23.11
C ASP A 318 6.64 30.56 -22.36
N GLY A 319 6.86 30.67 -21.06
CA GLY A 319 6.07 31.50 -20.17
C GLY A 319 4.60 31.07 -20.04
N ILE A 320 4.26 29.80 -20.32
CA ILE A 320 2.89 29.30 -20.24
C ILE A 320 2.61 28.85 -18.79
N PRO A 321 1.47 29.19 -18.18
CA PRO A 321 1.12 28.70 -16.84
C PRO A 321 1.19 27.17 -16.76
N LEU A 322 1.83 26.63 -15.72
CA LEU A 322 2.04 25.20 -15.51
C LEU A 322 0.73 24.40 -15.64
N ARG A 323 -0.36 24.90 -15.03
CA ARG A 323 -1.69 24.31 -15.10
C ARG A 323 -2.18 24.14 -16.54
N THR A 324 -1.99 25.16 -17.39
CA THR A 324 -2.40 25.11 -18.80
C THR A 324 -1.59 24.06 -19.56
N VAL A 325 -0.27 24.02 -19.35
CA VAL A 325 0.60 23.00 -19.96
C VAL A 325 0.17 21.59 -19.59
N ILE A 326 -0.13 21.36 -18.31
CA ILE A 326 -0.61 20.06 -17.81
C ILE A 326 -1.95 19.67 -18.44
N PHE A 327 -2.92 20.59 -18.53
CA PHE A 327 -4.22 20.31 -19.15
C PHE A 327 -4.09 20.03 -20.66
N ASP A 328 -3.21 20.74 -21.36
CA ASP A 328 -2.96 20.50 -22.78
C ASP A 328 -2.34 19.11 -22.99
N LEU A 329 -1.36 18.73 -22.17
CA LEU A 329 -0.80 17.37 -22.15
C LEU A 329 -1.87 16.32 -21.83
N ALA A 330 -2.72 16.58 -20.84
CA ALA A 330 -3.83 15.69 -20.48
C ALA A 330 -4.71 15.41 -21.69
N LYS A 331 -5.19 16.49 -22.31
CA LYS A 331 -6.11 16.46 -23.43
C LYS A 331 -5.47 15.79 -24.66
N GLN A 332 -4.22 16.11 -24.96
CA GLN A 332 -3.48 15.51 -26.08
C GLN A 332 -3.31 14.00 -25.92
N HIS A 333 -3.11 13.52 -24.68
CA HIS A 333 -2.83 12.11 -24.40
C HIS A 333 -4.03 11.32 -23.88
N GLY A 334 -5.21 11.95 -23.75
CA GLY A 334 -6.41 11.34 -23.20
C GLY A 334 -6.25 10.95 -21.73
N LEU A 335 -5.44 11.69 -20.97
CA LEU A 335 -5.26 11.47 -19.55
C LEU A 335 -6.37 12.16 -18.76
N ARG A 336 -6.87 11.46 -17.74
CA ARG A 336 -7.68 12.09 -16.68
C ARG A 336 -6.73 12.66 -15.66
N ILE A 337 -6.76 13.97 -15.45
CA ILE A 337 -5.91 14.63 -14.46
C ILE A 337 -6.77 15.20 -13.36
N ARG A 338 -6.32 15.05 -12.12
CA ARG A 338 -6.89 15.71 -10.96
C ARG A 338 -5.79 16.27 -10.07
N PHE A 339 -5.99 17.48 -9.58
CA PHE A 339 -5.12 18.07 -8.57
C PHE A 339 -5.63 17.65 -7.19
N ALA A 340 -4.72 17.21 -6.31
CA ALA A 340 -5.04 16.86 -4.93
C ALA A 340 -5.64 18.11 -4.22
N ARG A 341 -6.78 17.92 -3.55
CA ARG A 341 -7.60 19.04 -3.03
C ARG A 341 -7.14 19.55 -1.66
N TYR A 342 -6.33 18.77 -0.95
CA TYR A 342 -5.96 19.01 0.45
C TYR A 342 -4.66 19.80 0.64
N GLN A 343 -4.01 20.19 -0.45
CA GLN A 343 -2.86 21.09 -0.37
C GLN A 343 -3.32 22.53 -0.43
N THR A 344 -2.74 23.32 0.47
CA THR A 344 -3.07 24.72 0.72
C THR A 344 -3.20 25.50 -0.58
N ILE A 345 -4.10 26.49 -0.57
CA ILE A 345 -4.30 27.47 -1.64
C ILE A 345 -2.95 28.03 -2.16
N ASP A 346 -1.94 28.08 -1.28
CA ASP A 346 -0.58 28.50 -1.58
C ASP A 346 0.13 27.60 -2.63
N GLU A 347 0.01 26.27 -2.54
CA GLU A 347 0.57 25.34 -3.56
C GLU A 347 -0.24 25.43 -4.88
N TRP A 348 -1.53 25.77 -4.79
CA TRP A 348 -2.34 26.07 -5.97
C TRP A 348 -1.93 27.36 -6.67
N MET A 349 -1.31 28.33 -5.97
CA MET A 349 -0.80 29.54 -6.59
C MET A 349 0.40 29.24 -7.51
N ASP A 350 1.21 28.23 -7.18
CA ASP A 350 2.36 27.85 -8.00
C ASP A 350 1.97 27.17 -9.31
N ALA A 351 0.76 26.60 -9.41
CA ALA A 351 0.25 26.06 -10.66
C ALA A 351 -0.07 27.17 -11.70
N ALA A 352 -0.25 28.41 -11.26
CA ALA A 352 -0.39 29.56 -12.16
C ALA A 352 0.96 30.13 -12.62
N SER A 353 2.07 29.72 -12.00
CA SER A 353 3.39 30.19 -12.35
C SER A 353 3.74 29.82 -13.79
N PRO A 354 4.26 30.76 -14.59
CA PRO A 354 4.68 30.48 -15.94
C PRO A 354 5.89 29.55 -15.94
N VAL A 355 5.84 28.51 -16.76
CA VAL A 355 6.96 27.59 -16.97
C VAL A 355 7.53 27.77 -18.37
N THR A 356 8.86 27.77 -18.45
CA THR A 356 9.60 27.72 -19.72
C THR A 356 10.36 26.41 -19.78
N SER A 357 10.01 25.56 -20.73
CA SER A 357 10.62 24.24 -20.91
C SER A 357 10.62 23.86 -22.39
N ASN A 358 11.73 23.28 -22.84
CA ASN A 358 11.89 22.78 -24.19
C ASN A 358 12.41 21.34 -24.14
N LEU A 359 11.48 20.39 -24.16
CA LEU A 359 11.78 18.97 -24.06
C LEU A 359 11.56 18.31 -25.42
N THR A 360 12.56 17.59 -25.91
CA THR A 360 12.50 16.90 -27.20
C THR A 360 12.66 15.39 -26.98
N ASP A 361 11.71 14.62 -27.52
CA ASP A 361 11.74 13.15 -27.52
C ASP A 361 11.87 12.49 -26.12
N VAL A 362 11.23 13.09 -25.11
CA VAL A 362 11.20 12.55 -23.74
C VAL A 362 9.90 11.79 -23.47
N SER A 363 9.91 10.81 -22.58
CA SER A 363 8.66 10.18 -22.13
C SER A 363 7.76 11.19 -21.43
N LEU A 364 6.44 11.07 -21.59
CA LEU A 364 5.46 11.93 -20.92
C LEU A 364 5.62 11.95 -19.39
N ARG A 365 5.96 10.80 -18.78
CA ARG A 365 6.29 10.70 -17.36
C ARG A 365 7.44 11.62 -16.97
N LEU A 366 8.57 11.53 -17.69
CA LEU A 366 9.74 12.37 -17.43
C LEU A 366 9.44 13.84 -17.68
N ALA A 367 8.67 14.16 -18.72
CA ALA A 367 8.25 15.53 -18.97
C ALA A 367 7.42 16.11 -17.82
N LEU A 368 6.43 15.35 -17.32
CA LEU A 368 5.64 15.76 -16.16
C LEU A 368 6.53 15.93 -14.92
N GLN A 369 7.46 15.01 -14.66
CA GLN A 369 8.39 15.13 -13.55
C GLN A 369 9.21 16.43 -13.62
N LEU A 370 9.83 16.71 -14.77
CA LEU A 370 10.64 17.92 -14.96
C LEU A 370 9.84 19.23 -14.90
N LEU A 371 8.56 19.20 -15.30
CA LEU A 371 7.68 20.37 -15.23
C LEU A 371 7.18 20.65 -13.82
N LEU A 372 6.96 19.60 -13.03
CA LEU A 372 6.36 19.67 -11.70
C LEU A 372 7.40 19.90 -10.59
N GLU A 373 8.63 19.46 -10.80
CA GLU A 373 9.73 19.58 -9.84
C GLU A 373 9.98 21.01 -9.34
N PRO A 374 10.01 22.07 -10.18
CA PRO A 374 10.19 23.44 -9.71
C PRO A 374 9.08 23.94 -8.75
N ALA A 375 7.88 23.37 -8.88
CA ALA A 375 6.74 23.67 -8.03
C ALA A 375 6.62 22.71 -6.82
N SER A 376 7.61 21.84 -6.60
CA SER A 376 7.57 20.78 -5.58
C SER A 376 6.35 19.86 -5.70
N LEU A 377 5.83 19.69 -6.92
CA LEU A 377 4.71 18.81 -7.24
C LEU A 377 5.21 17.47 -7.79
N GLU A 378 4.41 16.42 -7.61
CA GLU A 378 4.61 15.10 -8.17
C GLU A 378 3.34 14.63 -8.89
N ALA A 379 3.52 13.94 -10.02
CA ALA A 379 2.45 13.28 -10.73
C ALA A 379 2.51 11.76 -10.49
N PHE A 380 1.42 11.20 -9.98
CA PHE A 380 1.30 9.77 -9.71
C PHE A 380 -0.01 9.22 -10.25
N ALA A 381 0.00 7.94 -10.58
CA ALA A 381 -1.17 7.25 -11.07
C ALA A 381 -1.94 6.65 -9.89
N HIS A 382 -3.21 7.02 -9.75
CA HIS A 382 -4.10 6.57 -8.68
C HIS A 382 -5.49 6.32 -9.28
N GLU A 383 -5.99 5.09 -9.15
CA GLU A 383 -7.33 4.69 -9.58
C GLU A 383 -7.62 5.04 -11.06
N GLY A 384 -6.64 4.85 -11.95
CA GLY A 384 -6.78 5.14 -13.38
C GLY A 384 -6.72 6.64 -13.75
N MET A 385 -6.45 7.53 -12.79
CA MET A 385 -6.26 8.96 -13.01
C MET A 385 -4.82 9.37 -12.68
N LEU A 386 -4.34 10.40 -13.37
CA LEU A 386 -3.10 11.08 -13.02
C LEU A 386 -3.42 12.13 -11.96
N MET A 387 -3.05 11.83 -10.73
CA MET A 387 -3.15 12.77 -9.63
C MET A 387 -1.88 13.62 -9.58
N ILE A 388 -2.05 14.92 -9.32
CA ILE A 388 -0.95 15.87 -9.14
C ILE A 388 -1.10 16.51 -7.77
N GLY A 389 -0.07 16.39 -6.94
CA GLY A 389 0.00 17.00 -5.62
C GLY A 389 1.45 17.17 -5.19
N GLY A 390 1.70 17.99 -4.18
CA GLY A 390 3.00 18.15 -3.54
C GLY A 390 3.56 16.83 -3.01
N THR A 391 4.88 16.76 -2.91
CA THR A 391 5.62 15.52 -2.57
C THR A 391 5.19 14.89 -1.25
N THR A 392 4.80 15.69 -0.25
CA THR A 392 4.32 15.20 1.05
C THR A 392 3.01 14.41 0.94
N TYR A 393 2.07 14.88 0.11
CA TYR A 393 0.81 14.18 -0.17
C TYR A 393 1.07 12.83 -0.83
N GLY A 394 2.02 12.79 -1.77
CA GLY A 394 2.45 11.57 -2.42
C GLY A 394 3.01 10.55 -1.42
N ASP A 395 3.82 11.02 -0.47
CA ASP A 395 4.51 10.19 0.53
C ASP A 395 3.54 9.57 1.57
N GLU A 396 2.44 10.23 1.92
CA GLU A 396 1.51 9.76 2.97
C GLU A 396 0.31 8.96 2.44
N LEU A 397 -0.29 9.38 1.31
CA LEU A 397 -1.61 8.89 0.90
C LEU A 397 -1.58 7.81 -0.18
N LEU A 398 -0.39 7.45 -0.65
CA LEU A 398 -0.21 6.50 -1.76
C LEU A 398 0.58 5.27 -1.37
N LEU A 399 0.71 5.00 -0.09
CA LEU A 399 1.31 3.76 0.36
C LEU A 399 0.51 2.60 -0.22
N ARG A 400 1.17 1.81 -1.04
CA ARG A 400 0.59 0.66 -1.70
C ARG A 400 1.49 -0.53 -1.48
N THR A 401 0.88 -1.68 -1.38
CA THR A 401 1.65 -2.91 -1.24
C THR A 401 1.96 -3.48 -2.60
N THR A 402 3.22 -3.82 -2.81
CA THR A 402 3.68 -4.57 -3.96
C THR A 402 4.40 -5.81 -3.46
N ALA A 403 4.00 -6.96 -3.98
CA ALA A 403 4.66 -8.22 -3.75
C ALA A 403 5.66 -8.50 -4.88
N TYR A 404 6.89 -8.84 -4.49
CA TYR A 404 8.00 -9.16 -5.36
C TYR A 404 8.33 -10.64 -5.23
N ARG A 405 8.40 -11.35 -6.37
CA ARG A 405 8.86 -12.74 -6.38
C ARG A 405 10.37 -12.81 -6.34
N MET A 406 10.85 -13.57 -5.37
CA MET A 406 12.26 -13.71 -5.02
C MET A 406 12.83 -15.05 -5.47
N ASP A 407 12.11 -15.82 -6.30
CA ASP A 407 12.54 -17.15 -6.78
C ASP A 407 13.90 -17.11 -7.50
N LYS A 408 14.23 -15.99 -8.13
CA LYS A 408 15.48 -15.81 -8.89
C LYS A 408 16.65 -15.30 -8.04
N ILE A 409 16.40 -14.96 -6.78
CA ILE A 409 17.41 -14.40 -5.87
C ILE A 409 17.73 -15.51 -4.84
N PRO A 410 18.96 -16.05 -4.83
CA PRO A 410 19.37 -17.17 -3.99
C PRO A 410 19.07 -17.01 -2.48
N HIS A 411 18.13 -17.86 -2.02
CA HIS A 411 17.75 -18.25 -0.67
C HIS A 411 17.67 -17.25 0.51
N ALA A 412 16.85 -17.64 1.48
CA ALA A 412 16.43 -16.89 2.67
C ALA A 412 17.56 -16.50 3.65
N ALA A 413 18.73 -17.13 3.57
CA ALA A 413 19.86 -16.80 4.44
C ALA A 413 20.36 -15.35 4.26
N ASN A 414 19.96 -14.69 3.17
CA ASN A 414 20.32 -13.30 2.89
C ASN A 414 19.16 -12.32 3.06
N ARG A 415 18.02 -12.71 3.68
CA ARG A 415 16.89 -11.77 3.88
C ARG A 415 17.32 -10.50 4.62
N PRO A 416 18.02 -10.57 5.77
CA PRO A 416 18.42 -9.35 6.47
C PRO A 416 19.35 -8.49 5.62
N LYS A 417 20.30 -9.10 4.90
CA LYS A 417 21.22 -8.38 4.00
C LYS A 417 20.48 -7.70 2.85
N LEU A 418 19.48 -8.38 2.28
CA LEU A 418 18.69 -7.82 1.20
C LEU A 418 17.77 -6.69 1.70
N GLU A 419 17.15 -6.86 2.86
CA GLU A 419 16.39 -5.79 3.51
C GLU A 419 17.28 -4.57 3.74
N THR A 420 18.44 -4.74 4.37
CA THR A 420 19.42 -3.66 4.56
C THR A 420 19.76 -3.00 3.22
N LEU A 421 20.05 -3.78 2.18
CA LEU A 421 20.37 -3.25 0.86
C LEU A 421 19.21 -2.42 0.28
N ILE A 422 17.97 -2.88 0.41
CA ILE A 422 16.78 -2.15 -0.05
C ILE A 422 16.62 -0.85 0.72
N LEU A 423 16.70 -0.90 2.05
CA LEU A 423 16.59 0.27 2.92
C LEU A 423 17.66 1.33 2.60
N GLU A 424 18.89 0.88 2.32
CA GLU A 424 20.02 1.78 2.05
C GLU A 424 20.07 2.34 0.62
N GLN A 425 19.63 1.57 -0.37
CA GLN A 425 19.73 1.95 -1.80
C GLN A 425 18.48 2.64 -2.33
N THR A 426 17.42 2.75 -1.54
CA THR A 426 16.22 3.49 -1.91
C THR A 426 16.25 4.90 -1.36
N SER A 427 15.54 5.81 -2.03
CA SER A 427 15.16 7.07 -1.46
C SER A 427 14.08 6.79 -0.39
N GLY A 428 12.93 7.43 -0.28
CA GLY A 428 11.89 7.03 0.70
C GLY A 428 12.27 7.06 2.20
N LYS A 429 11.26 7.05 3.06
CA LYS A 429 11.40 6.82 4.51
C LYS A 429 10.88 5.43 4.84
N TRP A 430 11.41 4.81 5.89
CA TRP A 430 11.06 3.45 6.28
C TRP A 430 10.66 3.40 7.76
N GLU A 431 9.53 2.79 8.06
CA GLU A 431 8.94 2.73 9.40
C GLU A 431 9.94 2.20 10.45
N HIS A 432 10.68 1.13 10.12
CA HIS A 432 11.66 0.52 11.02
C HIS A 432 12.88 1.41 11.30
N GLN A 433 13.28 2.28 10.37
CA GLN A 433 14.48 3.11 10.49
C GLN A 433 14.17 4.54 10.95
N ASP A 434 13.12 5.11 10.40
CA ASP A 434 12.75 6.52 10.53
C ASP A 434 11.54 6.72 11.45
N GLY A 435 10.82 5.66 11.82
CA GLY A 435 9.56 5.72 12.58
C GLY A 435 8.34 6.12 11.75
N GLU A 436 8.52 6.39 10.46
CA GLU A 436 7.48 6.77 9.51
C GLU A 436 7.83 6.27 8.09
N GLY A 437 6.84 6.21 7.20
CA GLY A 437 7.01 5.84 5.80
C GLY A 437 6.60 4.41 5.49
N GLY A 438 7.32 3.76 4.57
CA GLY A 438 6.97 2.43 4.11
C GLY A 438 7.51 1.30 4.98
N SER A 439 7.04 0.07 4.75
CA SER A 439 7.46 -1.12 5.47
C SER A 439 7.85 -2.26 4.51
N LEU A 440 8.73 -3.14 5.00
CA LEU A 440 9.14 -4.37 4.33
C LEU A 440 8.69 -5.56 5.19
N SER A 441 8.09 -6.56 4.57
CA SER A 441 7.76 -7.82 5.23
C SER A 441 7.90 -9.01 4.30
N TRP A 442 7.97 -10.21 4.84
CA TRP A 442 8.10 -11.43 4.04
C TRP A 442 6.88 -12.33 4.16
N LEU A 443 6.43 -12.84 3.03
CA LEU A 443 5.39 -13.85 2.96
C LEU A 443 6.01 -15.18 2.52
N GLY A 444 6.49 -15.92 3.51
CA GLY A 444 7.31 -17.10 3.31
C GLY A 444 8.70 -16.78 2.71
N PRO A 445 9.40 -17.77 2.14
CA PRO A 445 10.78 -17.59 1.72
C PRO A 445 11.00 -16.93 0.36
N LYS A 446 9.92 -16.67 -0.39
CA LYS A 446 10.00 -16.34 -1.82
C LYS A 446 9.24 -15.10 -2.21
N ILE A 447 8.52 -14.47 -1.29
CA ILE A 447 7.73 -13.27 -1.58
C ILE A 447 8.15 -12.20 -0.60
N LEU A 448 8.73 -11.13 -1.15
CA LEU A 448 8.98 -9.89 -0.43
C LEU A 448 7.76 -8.99 -0.63
N LEU A 449 7.16 -8.54 0.45
CA LEU A 449 6.09 -7.56 0.46
C LEU A 449 6.69 -6.20 0.82
N VAL A 450 6.38 -5.20 0.01
CA VAL A 450 6.81 -3.83 0.23
C VAL A 450 5.58 -2.97 0.27
N HIS A 451 5.33 -2.30 1.38
CA HIS A 451 4.29 -1.29 1.51
C HIS A 451 4.95 0.09 1.42
N HIS A 452 4.85 0.74 0.26
CA HIS A 452 5.52 2.01 0.00
C HIS A 452 4.87 2.73 -1.19
N VAL A 453 5.20 4.00 -1.38
CA VAL A 453 4.68 4.84 -2.46
C VAL A 453 5.21 4.42 -3.83
N PRO A 454 4.46 4.69 -4.93
CA PRO A 454 4.80 4.21 -6.26
C PRO A 454 6.22 4.52 -6.73
N ARG A 455 6.77 5.68 -6.37
CA ARG A 455 8.15 6.08 -6.68
C ARG A 455 9.16 5.09 -6.10
N ILE A 456 9.09 4.83 -4.80
CA ILE A 456 10.02 3.92 -4.10
C ILE A 456 9.83 2.48 -4.57
N GLN A 457 8.60 2.08 -4.87
CA GLN A 457 8.33 0.78 -5.48
C GLN A 457 9.07 0.61 -6.83
N ASN A 458 9.17 1.67 -7.64
CA ASN A 458 9.91 1.60 -8.90
C ASN A 458 11.42 1.45 -8.66
N GLU A 459 11.99 2.19 -7.70
CA GLU A 459 13.39 2.08 -7.31
C GLU A 459 13.72 0.65 -6.84
N ILE A 460 12.86 0.06 -6.01
CA ILE A 460 12.99 -1.32 -5.55
C ILE A 460 12.88 -2.30 -6.72
N ALA A 461 11.93 -2.08 -7.63
CA ALA A 461 11.79 -2.91 -8.82
C ALA A 461 13.02 -2.85 -9.73
N ASP A 462 13.66 -1.69 -9.87
CA ASP A 462 14.92 -1.51 -10.60
C ASP A 462 16.09 -2.21 -9.89
N LEU A 463 16.22 -2.01 -8.57
CA LEU A 463 17.23 -2.66 -7.73
C LEU A 463 17.13 -4.19 -7.81
N LEU A 464 15.94 -4.73 -7.63
CA LEU A 464 15.70 -6.17 -7.68
C LEU A 464 15.96 -6.73 -9.09
N ARG A 465 15.63 -6.00 -10.15
CA ARG A 465 15.97 -6.39 -11.53
C ARG A 465 17.49 -6.45 -11.75
N LYS A 466 18.22 -5.46 -11.25
CA LYS A 466 19.69 -5.43 -11.31
C LYS A 466 20.29 -6.62 -10.57
N LEU A 467 19.84 -6.88 -9.34
CA LEU A 467 20.30 -8.03 -8.55
C LEU A 467 20.00 -9.36 -9.25
N GLN A 468 18.82 -9.51 -9.86
CA GLN A 468 18.49 -10.70 -10.63
C GLN A 468 19.40 -10.88 -11.85
N ALA A 469 19.75 -9.80 -12.55
CA ALA A 469 20.69 -9.85 -13.67
C ALA A 469 22.09 -10.28 -13.20
N ASP A 470 22.59 -9.69 -12.11
CA ASP A 470 23.90 -10.01 -11.54
C ASP A 470 23.99 -11.47 -11.05
N VAL A 471 22.89 -12.02 -10.52
CA VAL A 471 22.80 -13.45 -10.17
C VAL A 471 22.89 -14.33 -11.41
N VAL A 472 22.15 -14.00 -12.47
CA VAL A 472 22.16 -14.78 -13.73
C VAL A 472 23.55 -14.77 -14.38
N GLU A 473 24.26 -13.65 -14.26
CA GLU A 473 25.63 -13.51 -14.78
C GLU A 473 26.70 -14.13 -13.86
N GLY A 474 26.32 -14.64 -12.68
CA GLY A 474 27.25 -15.20 -11.69
C GLY A 474 28.17 -14.14 -11.05
N LYS A 475 27.88 -12.85 -11.23
CA LYS A 475 28.63 -11.73 -10.64
C LYS A 475 28.32 -11.56 -9.17
N LEU A 476 27.13 -11.97 -8.74
CA LEU A 476 26.64 -11.72 -7.40
C LEU A 476 27.13 -12.81 -6.43
N VAL A 477 28.14 -12.47 -5.64
CA VAL A 477 28.60 -13.30 -4.51
C VAL A 477 27.94 -12.74 -3.24
N PHE A 478 26.90 -13.39 -2.72
CA PHE A 478 26.19 -12.90 -1.52
C PHE A 478 27.06 -12.75 -0.26
N GLU A 479 28.20 -13.44 -0.21
CA GLU A 479 29.19 -13.25 0.84
C GLU A 479 29.77 -11.83 0.81
N SER A 480 29.86 -11.18 -0.36
CA SER A 480 30.24 -9.76 -0.48
C SER A 480 29.09 -8.80 -0.14
N LEU A 481 27.84 -9.25 -0.12
CA LEU A 481 26.69 -8.43 0.27
C LEU A 481 26.52 -8.30 1.80
N GLY A 482 27.38 -8.94 2.60
CA GLY A 482 27.30 -8.77 4.04
C GLY A 482 28.58 -9.07 4.79
N GLY A 483 29.69 -8.56 4.29
CA GLY A 483 30.60 -7.91 5.22
C GLY A 483 29.87 -6.68 5.81
N PRO A 484 30.19 -6.24 7.04
CA PRO A 484 29.85 -4.90 7.45
C PRO A 484 30.50 -3.92 6.48
N HIS A 485 29.81 -3.62 5.38
CA HIS A 485 29.67 -2.24 5.01
C HIS A 485 28.67 -1.66 6.05
N VAL A 486 28.97 -1.59 7.36
CA VAL A 486 29.44 -0.29 7.90
C VAL A 486 29.91 0.49 6.72
N ARG A 487 28.98 1.23 6.08
CA ARG A 487 29.25 2.12 4.96
C ARG A 487 30.67 2.59 5.19
N ASP A 488 31.63 2.13 4.38
CA ASP A 488 33.03 2.49 4.54
C ASP A 488 33.04 3.96 4.18
N PHE A 489 32.59 4.75 5.15
CA PHE A 489 32.53 6.15 5.12
C PHE A 489 33.97 6.50 5.28
N GLU A 490 34.60 6.69 4.13
CA GLU A 490 35.93 7.16 4.11
C GLU A 490 35.84 8.62 4.56
N LEU A 491 36.74 9.01 5.47
CA LEU A 491 36.94 10.40 5.77
C LEU A 491 37.97 10.92 4.78
N LYS A 492 37.53 11.58 3.71
CA LYS A 492 38.46 12.21 2.76
C LYS A 492 38.61 13.69 3.08
N LEU A 493 39.86 14.14 3.12
CA LEU A 493 40.22 15.54 3.31
C LEU A 493 40.38 16.22 1.95
N TYR A 494 39.54 17.22 1.70
CA TYR A 494 39.58 18.05 0.51
C TYR A 494 40.28 19.36 0.83
N LYS A 495 41.39 19.64 0.15
CA LYS A 495 42.20 20.85 0.36
C LYS A 495 41.81 21.93 -0.64
N PHE A 496 41.64 23.16 -0.15
CA PHE A 496 41.33 24.36 -0.93
C PHE A 496 42.49 25.35 -0.88
N ASP A 497 42.60 26.20 -1.91
CA ASP A 497 43.67 27.19 -2.06
C ASP A 497 43.46 28.40 -1.13
N SER A 498 42.21 28.71 -0.80
CA SER A 498 41.85 29.79 0.13
C SER A 498 40.64 29.43 1.01
N ALA A 499 40.47 30.20 2.09
CA ALA A 499 39.28 30.08 2.95
C ALA A 499 37.99 30.48 2.22
N ASP A 500 38.08 31.35 1.22
CA ASP A 500 36.94 31.80 0.41
C ASP A 500 36.50 30.71 -0.58
N GLU A 501 37.45 30.02 -1.25
CA GLU A 501 37.14 28.88 -2.13
C GLU A 501 36.45 27.76 -1.33
N LEU A 502 36.94 27.48 -0.12
CA LEU A 502 36.30 26.52 0.78
C LEU A 502 34.88 26.95 1.14
N LYS A 503 34.66 28.23 1.45
CA LYS A 503 33.33 28.74 1.84
C LYS A 503 32.34 28.63 0.68
N GLU A 504 32.75 29.04 -0.52
CA GLU A 504 31.92 28.97 -1.72
C GLU A 504 31.59 27.51 -2.08
N PHE A 505 32.59 26.61 -1.97
CA PHE A 505 32.36 25.18 -2.16
C PHE A 505 31.40 24.60 -1.12
N GLN A 506 31.52 24.98 0.16
CA GLN A 506 30.60 24.56 1.21
C GLN A 506 29.16 25.01 0.97
N GLU A 507 28.95 26.21 0.39
CA GLU A 507 27.63 26.73 0.03
C GLU A 507 27.05 26.00 -1.20
N ALA A 508 27.90 25.55 -2.13
CA ALA A 508 27.49 24.75 -3.28
C ALA A 508 27.24 23.26 -2.92
N LEU A 509 27.87 22.76 -1.86
CA LEU A 509 27.86 21.35 -1.49
C LEU A 509 26.45 20.75 -1.33
N PRO A 510 25.46 21.41 -0.70
CA PRO A 510 24.10 20.86 -0.59
C PRO A 510 23.42 20.62 -1.95
N PHE A 511 23.77 21.39 -2.98
CA PHE A 511 23.22 21.22 -4.33
C PHE A 511 23.83 20.02 -5.05
N VAL A 512 25.11 19.74 -4.78
CA VAL A 512 25.85 18.58 -5.31
C VAL A 512 25.44 17.31 -4.60
N LEU A 513 25.17 17.42 -3.29
CA LEU A 513 24.81 16.30 -2.42
C LEU A 513 23.30 16.03 -2.36
N ARG A 514 22.47 16.84 -3.02
CA ARG A 514 21.01 16.72 -2.98
C ARG A 514 20.52 15.34 -3.44
N ASP A 515 21.28 14.70 -4.32
CA ASP A 515 20.99 13.36 -4.86
C ASP A 515 21.76 12.23 -4.16
N LEU A 516 22.61 12.54 -3.18
CA LEU A 516 23.49 11.56 -2.54
C LEU A 516 23.19 11.49 -1.03
N ARG A 517 22.37 10.51 -0.64
CA ARG A 517 22.25 10.01 0.76
C ARG A 517 23.56 9.42 1.33
N GLN A 518 24.68 9.69 0.67
CA GLN A 518 25.97 9.03 0.82
C GLN A 518 27.00 9.91 1.54
N VAL A 519 26.64 11.10 2.00
CA VAL A 519 27.46 11.96 2.87
C VAL A 519 26.78 12.09 4.21
N THR A 520 27.46 11.70 5.28
CA THR A 520 26.91 11.74 6.65
C THR A 520 27.37 12.96 7.42
N LYS A 521 28.57 13.46 7.14
CA LYS A 521 29.15 14.55 7.93
C LYS A 521 30.15 15.36 7.13
N THR A 522 30.15 16.67 7.37
CA THR A 522 31.19 17.58 6.88
C THR A 522 31.79 18.34 8.06
N GLN A 523 33.11 18.44 8.11
CA GLN A 523 33.81 19.19 9.16
C GLN A 523 34.92 20.06 8.54
N LYS A 524 34.93 21.35 8.89
CA LYS A 524 35.97 22.28 8.47
C LYS A 524 37.22 22.15 9.35
N ILE A 525 38.39 22.01 8.72
CA ILE A 525 39.69 21.94 9.37
C ILE A 525 40.64 22.92 8.66
N GLY A 526 40.65 24.19 9.08
CA GLY A 526 41.43 25.25 8.41
C GLY A 526 40.90 25.54 7.00
N VAL A 527 41.76 25.36 5.98
CA VAL A 527 41.42 25.44 4.54
C VAL A 527 41.11 24.06 3.94
N GLN A 528 40.81 23.07 4.78
CA GLN A 528 40.38 21.75 4.36
C GLN A 528 38.93 21.48 4.78
N LEU A 529 38.23 20.70 3.96
CA LEU A 529 36.92 20.12 4.28
C LEU A 529 37.09 18.61 4.44
N ALA A 530 36.86 18.11 5.65
CA ALA A 530 36.72 16.69 5.89
C ALA A 530 35.29 16.29 5.55
N ILE A 531 35.13 15.36 4.62
CA ILE A 531 33.82 14.82 4.25
C ILE A 531 33.86 13.34 4.57
N GLU A 532 32.88 12.89 5.35
CA GLU A 532 32.62 11.50 5.63
C GLU A 532 31.58 11.01 4.63
N ALA A 533 32.02 10.25 3.63
CA ALA A 533 31.18 9.81 2.52
C ALA A 533 31.51 8.39 2.06
N THR A 534 30.57 7.73 1.37
CA THR A 534 30.89 6.46 0.70
C THR A 534 31.90 6.69 -0.43
N PRO A 535 32.59 5.66 -0.94
CA PRO A 535 33.52 5.82 -2.07
C PRO A 535 32.86 6.45 -3.32
N ILE A 536 31.58 6.12 -3.56
CA ILE A 536 30.78 6.72 -4.64
C ILE A 536 30.53 8.21 -4.36
N GLY A 537 30.19 8.55 -3.11
CA GLY A 537 30.04 9.93 -2.67
C GLY A 537 31.33 10.75 -2.86
N HIS A 538 32.49 10.15 -2.59
CA HIS A 538 33.78 10.79 -2.86
C HIS A 538 34.08 10.99 -4.35
N GLU A 539 33.69 10.05 -5.21
CA GLU A 539 33.87 10.18 -6.66
C GLU A 539 33.06 11.36 -7.21
N GLU A 540 31.83 11.54 -6.74
CA GLU A 540 30.97 12.65 -7.16
C GLU A 540 31.49 14.00 -6.63
N VAL A 541 31.95 14.06 -5.37
CA VAL A 541 32.61 15.25 -4.84
C VAL A 541 33.90 15.58 -5.61
N ASP A 542 34.69 14.56 -6.00
CA ASP A 542 35.90 14.75 -6.82
C ASP A 542 35.56 15.29 -8.22
N LYS A 543 34.54 14.75 -8.88
CA LYS A 543 34.06 15.23 -10.20
C LYS A 543 33.63 16.69 -10.12
N PHE A 544 32.83 17.01 -9.11
CA PHE A 544 32.33 18.36 -8.91
C PHE A 544 33.46 19.35 -8.62
N LEU A 545 34.41 19.01 -7.73
CA LEU A 545 35.59 19.84 -7.46
C LEU A 545 36.42 20.11 -8.71
N LYS A 546 36.59 19.09 -9.56
CA LYS A 546 37.33 19.22 -10.81
C LYS A 546 36.64 20.19 -11.77
N GLN A 547 35.32 20.11 -11.88
CA GLN A 547 34.53 21.04 -12.69
C GLN A 547 34.60 22.45 -12.13
N TYR A 548 34.33 22.62 -10.83
CA TYR A 548 34.35 23.90 -10.14
C TYR A 548 35.68 24.65 -10.32
N ARG A 549 36.81 23.94 -10.19
CA ARG A 549 38.14 24.53 -10.43
C ARG A 549 38.43 24.83 -11.90
N GLY A 550 37.90 24.02 -12.81
CA GLY A 550 37.98 24.28 -14.25
C GLY A 550 37.30 25.59 -14.62
N ASP A 551 36.07 25.78 -14.14
CA ASP A 551 35.27 26.97 -14.40
C ASP A 551 35.92 28.22 -13.76
N ALA A 552 36.36 28.13 -12.50
CA ALA A 552 37.06 29.22 -11.81
C ALA A 552 38.36 29.65 -12.51
N LYS A 553 39.10 28.71 -13.10
CA LYS A 553 40.31 29.00 -13.88
C LYS A 553 39.96 29.69 -15.20
N SER A 554 38.92 29.25 -15.89
CA SER A 554 38.45 29.89 -17.13
C SER A 554 38.00 31.33 -16.91
N LEU A 555 37.35 31.64 -15.78
CA LEU A 555 36.95 32.99 -15.39
C LEU A 555 38.14 33.90 -15.07
N LYS A 556 39.18 33.37 -14.42
CA LYS A 556 40.43 34.14 -14.15
C LYS A 556 41.21 34.41 -15.44
N GLU A 557 41.24 33.47 -16.38
CA GLU A 557 41.93 33.64 -17.68
C GLU A 557 41.13 34.54 -18.64
N ALA A 558 39.79 34.53 -18.56
CA ALA A 558 38.90 35.41 -19.31
C ALA A 558 38.88 36.86 -18.79
N SER A 559 39.61 37.17 -17.71
CA SER A 559 39.72 38.52 -17.15
C SER A 559 41.13 39.13 -17.38
N PRO A 560 41.48 39.57 -18.61
CA PRO A 560 42.73 40.26 -18.84
C PRO A 560 42.61 41.75 -18.47
N SER A 561 43.47 42.21 -17.56
CA SER A 561 43.93 43.61 -17.49
C SER A 561 42.87 44.70 -17.20
N ALA A 562 42.37 44.77 -15.96
CA ALA A 562 41.90 46.03 -15.38
C ALA A 562 43.08 46.74 -14.68
N GLY A 563 44.11 47.07 -15.47
CA GLY A 563 45.31 47.79 -15.04
C GLY A 563 45.55 49.03 -15.89
N ALA A 564 44.61 49.98 -15.90
CA ALA A 564 44.84 51.31 -16.47
C ALA A 564 43.96 52.38 -15.79
N ALA A 565 44.63 53.20 -14.98
CA ALA A 565 44.32 54.58 -14.59
C ALA A 565 42.84 54.95 -14.30
N ALA A 566 42.53 55.08 -13.01
CA ALA A 566 41.39 55.83 -12.53
C ALA A 566 41.46 57.30 -12.98
N ARG A 567 40.44 57.77 -13.72
CA ARG A 567 40.07 59.18 -13.82
C ARG A 567 38.77 59.39 -13.02
N PRO A 568 38.64 60.48 -12.24
CA PRO A 568 37.44 60.74 -11.46
C PRO A 568 36.31 61.19 -12.39
N ILE A 569 35.15 60.57 -12.28
CA ILE A 569 33.92 60.96 -12.98
C ILE A 569 33.18 61.97 -12.09
N GLU A 570 32.99 63.18 -12.62
CA GLU A 570 32.09 64.20 -12.10
C GLU A 570 30.64 63.70 -12.08
N THR A 571 29.99 63.84 -10.93
CA THR A 571 28.55 63.64 -10.76
C THR A 571 27.78 64.83 -11.33
N LYS A 572 27.08 64.64 -12.45
CA LYS A 572 26.00 65.53 -12.90
C LYS A 572 24.65 64.93 -12.53
N ALA A 573 23.97 65.58 -11.59
CA ALA A 573 22.57 65.35 -11.28
C ALA A 573 21.70 65.82 -12.45
N GLY A 574 20.94 64.90 -13.04
CA GLY A 574 19.92 65.16 -14.05
C GLY A 574 18.55 64.83 -13.49
N SER A 575 17.74 65.88 -13.31
CA SER A 575 16.31 65.85 -13.08
C SER A 575 15.58 65.10 -14.21
N MET A 576 14.53 64.34 -13.87
CA MET A 576 13.54 63.84 -14.83
C MET A 576 12.13 64.31 -14.44
N PRO A 577 11.25 64.51 -15.45
CA PRO A 577 9.92 65.12 -15.32
C PRO A 577 8.87 64.21 -14.68
#